data_AF-A0A1Y1Q2C0-F1
#
_entry.id   AF-A0A1Y1Q2C0-F1
#
_cell.length_a   1.000
_cell.length_b   1.000
_cell.length_c   1.000
_cell.angle_alpha   90.00
_cell.angle_beta   90.00
_cell.angle_gamma   90.00
#
_symmetry.space_group_name_H-M   'P 1'
#
loop_
_entity.id
_entity.type
_entity.pdbx_description
1 polymer ?
#
loop_
_entity_poly.entity_id
_entity_poly.type
_entity_poly.pdbx_seq_one_letter_code
_entity_poly.pdbx_strand_id
1 'polypeptide(L)'
;MALLVFIAVCYFKFCSHSSSNEGTVCYYIANNYVFICAFIFVLFLLFNLFNIRTFIADHWPLIFAVTTGLLVVAVYLHHFYDNPISSDPEKWGPFGDYIGGILNPTFTFVMLYLVWQTLVVQQEGLKKQREAQERLEKDLQHQKFEDRFFKLLELYRQKFIDGNQITKIHGQLNTEYLQSKQPGETVTELNCYKTIIERKCRSSNGEFPRPVLIDYFGFLFIILRFLEKSSPDAETKEDYADLLRRLLSMEEKTLLHYHCEYLTEKEQEAEAKEFRDLVEKFLLRKLGDWHQTLG
;
A
#
# COMPACT_ATOMS: atom_id res chain seq x y z
N MET A 1 -15.70 -46.67 -22.04
CA MET A 1 -16.00 -48.08 -22.38
C MET A 1 -14.74 -48.91 -22.69
N ALA A 2 -13.87 -48.50 -23.61
CA ALA A 2 -12.71 -49.29 -24.03
C ALA A 2 -11.74 -49.69 -22.89
N LEU A 3 -11.50 -48.79 -21.92
CA LEU A 3 -10.60 -49.04 -20.79
C LEU A 3 -11.14 -50.11 -19.82
N LEU A 4 -12.45 -50.13 -19.57
CA LEU A 4 -13.10 -51.09 -18.67
C LEU A 4 -13.12 -52.51 -19.27
N VAL A 5 -13.31 -52.61 -20.60
CA VAL A 5 -13.21 -53.88 -21.32
C VAL A 5 -11.76 -54.39 -21.28
N PHE A 6 -10.77 -53.51 -21.45
CA PHE A 6 -9.36 -53.90 -21.40
C PHE A 6 -8.93 -54.38 -20.00
N ILE A 7 -9.36 -53.69 -18.94
CA ILE A 7 -9.08 -54.07 -17.55
C ILE A 7 -9.78 -55.39 -17.19
N ALA A 8 -11.03 -55.58 -17.61
CA ALA A 8 -11.77 -56.83 -17.38
C ALA A 8 -11.14 -58.03 -18.11
N VAL A 9 -10.67 -57.84 -19.35
CA VAL A 9 -9.97 -58.88 -20.12
C VAL A 9 -8.62 -59.22 -19.49
N CYS A 10 -7.86 -58.23 -19.02
CA CYS A 10 -6.60 -58.46 -18.31
C CYS A 10 -6.82 -59.19 -16.97
N TYR A 11 -7.87 -58.83 -16.21
CA TYR A 11 -8.22 -59.48 -14.95
C TYR A 11 -8.63 -60.96 -15.16
N PHE A 12 -9.46 -61.22 -16.16
CA PHE A 12 -9.94 -62.57 -16.48
C PHE A 12 -8.79 -63.48 -16.97
N LYS A 13 -7.86 -62.94 -17.74
CA LYS A 13 -6.69 -63.67 -18.27
C LYS A 13 -5.60 -63.91 -17.21
N PHE A 14 -5.55 -63.09 -16.16
CA PHE A 14 -4.60 -63.24 -15.05
C PHE A 14 -5.08 -64.24 -13.98
N CYS A 15 -6.39 -64.30 -13.71
CA CYS A 15 -6.98 -65.28 -12.78
C CYS A 15 -6.96 -66.73 -13.29
N SER A 16 -6.88 -66.97 -14.60
CA SER A 16 -6.93 -68.33 -15.16
C SER A 16 -5.61 -69.12 -15.06
N HIS A 17 -4.53 -68.54 -14.49
CA HIS A 17 -3.21 -69.16 -14.46
C HIS A 17 -2.62 -69.47 -13.07
N SER A 18 -3.34 -69.23 -11.96
CA SER A 18 -2.78 -69.41 -10.61
C SER A 18 -3.44 -70.59 -9.88
N SER A 19 -2.70 -71.68 -9.69
CA SER A 19 -3.06 -72.78 -8.79
C SER A 19 -1.99 -72.93 -7.70
N SER A 20 -2.41 -72.99 -6.43
CA SER A 20 -1.63 -73.01 -5.16
C SER A 20 -1.34 -71.65 -4.51
N ASN A 21 -0.97 -71.65 -3.21
CA ASN A 21 -0.93 -70.54 -2.21
C ASN A 21 -0.41 -69.15 -2.66
N GLU A 22 0.27 -69.03 -3.79
CA GLU A 22 0.62 -67.76 -4.44
C GLU A 22 -0.62 -67.03 -5.02
N GLY A 23 -1.69 -67.77 -5.32
CA GLY A 23 -2.94 -67.24 -5.85
C GLY A 23 -3.66 -66.30 -4.87
N THR A 24 -3.51 -66.49 -3.56
CA THR A 24 -4.11 -65.59 -2.56
C THR A 24 -3.41 -64.23 -2.57
N VAL A 25 -2.07 -64.21 -2.67
CA VAL A 25 -1.29 -62.96 -2.78
C VAL A 25 -1.57 -62.25 -4.10
N CYS A 26 -1.61 -62.99 -5.21
CA CYS A 26 -1.99 -62.44 -6.52
C CYS A 26 -3.43 -61.89 -6.54
N TYR A 27 -4.37 -62.55 -5.85
CA TYR A 27 -5.74 -62.08 -5.71
C TYR A 27 -5.82 -60.76 -4.91
N TYR A 28 -5.10 -60.66 -3.79
CA TYR A 28 -5.05 -59.41 -3.00
C TYR A 28 -4.41 -58.25 -3.78
N ILE A 29 -3.36 -58.51 -4.56
CA ILE A 29 -2.72 -57.49 -5.41
C ILE A 29 -3.66 -57.06 -6.53
N ALA A 30 -4.28 -58.02 -7.24
CA ALA A 30 -5.22 -57.72 -8.34
C ALA A 30 -6.44 -56.93 -7.84
N ASN A 31 -6.98 -57.28 -6.67
CA ASN A 31 -8.10 -56.58 -6.07
C ASN A 31 -7.72 -55.13 -5.70
N ASN A 32 -6.54 -54.91 -5.10
CA ASN A 32 -6.04 -53.56 -4.82
C ASN A 32 -5.87 -52.71 -6.08
N TYR A 33 -5.34 -53.28 -7.18
CA TYR A 33 -5.25 -52.56 -8.46
C TYR A 33 -6.63 -52.18 -9.03
N VAL A 34 -7.63 -53.06 -8.92
CA VAL A 34 -9.01 -52.75 -9.35
C VAL A 34 -9.61 -51.62 -8.51
N PHE A 35 -9.41 -51.64 -7.18
CA PHE A 35 -9.86 -50.56 -6.29
C PHE A 35 -9.17 -49.22 -6.60
N ILE A 36 -7.86 -49.22 -6.85
CA ILE A 36 -7.11 -48.02 -7.21
C ILE A 36 -7.59 -47.45 -8.56
N CYS A 37 -7.77 -48.30 -9.58
CA CYS A 37 -8.29 -47.89 -10.88
C CYS A 37 -9.73 -47.36 -10.80
N ALA A 38 -10.60 -48.00 -10.02
CA ALA A 38 -11.96 -47.53 -9.78
C ALA A 38 -11.97 -46.18 -9.05
N PHE A 39 -11.10 -46.00 -8.05
CA PHE A 39 -10.95 -44.75 -7.31
C PHE A 39 -10.46 -43.60 -8.22
N ILE A 40 -9.45 -43.85 -9.07
CA ILE A 40 -8.96 -42.87 -10.05
C ILE A 40 -10.05 -42.49 -11.05
N PHE A 41 -10.85 -43.46 -11.51
CA PHE A 41 -11.96 -43.20 -12.44
C PHE A 41 -13.08 -42.38 -11.79
N VAL A 42 -13.43 -42.66 -10.54
CA VAL A 42 -14.39 -41.87 -9.77
C VAL A 42 -13.87 -40.44 -9.55
N LEU A 43 -12.60 -40.27 -9.20
CA LEU A 43 -11.97 -38.95 -9.09
C LEU A 43 -11.99 -38.19 -10.42
N PHE A 44 -11.73 -38.86 -11.54
CA PHE A 44 -11.82 -38.27 -12.88
C PHE A 44 -13.24 -37.84 -13.23
N LEU A 45 -14.26 -38.66 -12.91
CA LEU A 45 -15.66 -38.30 -13.12
C LEU A 45 -16.07 -37.14 -12.22
N LEU A 46 -15.70 -37.14 -10.94
CA LEU A 46 -15.99 -36.05 -10.02
C LEU A 46 -15.31 -34.74 -10.45
N PHE A 47 -14.06 -34.81 -10.90
CA PHE A 47 -13.34 -33.67 -11.46
C PHE A 47 -14.03 -33.12 -12.71
N ASN A 48 -14.43 -33.99 -13.65
CA ASN A 48 -15.19 -33.57 -14.84
C ASN A 48 -16.56 -32.99 -14.47
N LEU A 49 -17.31 -33.60 -13.56
CA LEU A 49 -18.61 -33.10 -13.11
C LEU A 49 -18.50 -31.75 -12.40
N PHE A 50 -17.45 -31.55 -11.60
CA PHE A 50 -17.16 -30.28 -10.95
C PHE A 50 -16.84 -29.19 -11.99
N ASN A 51 -15.98 -29.51 -12.95
CA ASN A 51 -15.57 -28.57 -14.01
C ASN A 51 -16.73 -28.25 -14.96
N ILE A 52 -17.59 -29.22 -15.26
CA ILE A 52 -18.83 -29.03 -16.04
C ILE A 52 -19.79 -28.11 -15.28
N ARG A 53 -19.93 -28.27 -13.96
CA ARG A 53 -20.81 -27.41 -13.15
C ARG A 53 -20.35 -25.96 -13.15
N THR A 54 -19.07 -25.68 -12.96
CA THR A 54 -18.52 -24.32 -13.01
C THR A 54 -18.61 -23.73 -14.41
N PHE A 55 -18.28 -24.53 -15.44
CA PHE A 55 -18.39 -24.11 -16.83
C PHE A 55 -19.82 -23.76 -17.25
N ILE A 56 -20.79 -24.59 -16.88
CA ILE A 56 -22.21 -24.32 -17.13
C ILE A 56 -22.66 -23.07 -16.39
N ALA A 57 -22.23 -22.86 -15.14
CA ALA A 57 -22.61 -21.68 -14.37
C ALA A 57 -22.12 -20.37 -15.02
N ASP A 58 -20.91 -20.37 -15.58
CA ASP A 58 -20.32 -19.18 -16.20
C ASP A 58 -20.88 -18.90 -17.61
N HIS A 59 -21.26 -19.95 -18.36
CA HIS A 59 -21.66 -19.86 -19.76
C HIS A 59 -23.14 -20.17 -20.01
N TRP A 60 -23.96 -20.28 -18.97
CA TRP A 60 -25.37 -20.65 -19.07
C TRP A 60 -26.18 -19.81 -20.08
N PRO A 61 -25.95 -18.47 -20.27
CA PRO A 61 -26.74 -17.69 -21.21
C PRO A 61 -26.46 -18.07 -22.67
N LEU A 62 -25.21 -18.42 -22.98
CA LEU A 62 -24.80 -18.88 -24.30
C LEU A 62 -25.32 -20.29 -24.57
N ILE A 63 -25.26 -21.17 -23.56
CA ILE A 63 -25.83 -22.52 -23.65
C ILE A 63 -27.34 -22.42 -23.88
N PHE A 64 -28.04 -21.58 -23.12
CA PHE A 64 -29.47 -21.33 -23.30
C PHE A 64 -29.78 -20.84 -24.72
N ALA A 65 -29.08 -19.81 -25.21
CA ALA A 65 -29.23 -19.30 -26.57
C ALA A 65 -29.05 -20.39 -27.66
N VAL A 66 -27.98 -21.19 -27.57
CA VAL A 66 -27.68 -22.26 -28.53
C VAL A 66 -28.71 -23.39 -28.45
N THR A 67 -29.11 -23.80 -27.24
CA THR A 67 -30.11 -24.85 -27.07
C THR A 67 -31.49 -24.43 -27.57
N THR A 68 -31.92 -23.18 -27.34
CA THR A 68 -33.17 -22.66 -27.91
C THR A 68 -33.10 -22.64 -29.45
N GLY A 69 -31.98 -22.22 -30.03
CA GLY A 69 -31.74 -22.29 -31.48
C GLY A 69 -31.90 -23.70 -32.04
N LEU A 70 -31.19 -24.66 -31.45
CA LEU A 70 -31.24 -26.07 -31.86
C LEU A 70 -32.64 -26.68 -31.68
N LEU A 71 -33.34 -26.32 -30.61
CA LEU A 71 -34.68 -26.82 -30.32
C LEU A 71 -35.69 -26.31 -31.35
N VAL A 72 -35.64 -25.02 -31.72
CA VAL A 72 -36.50 -24.46 -32.76
C VAL A 72 -36.29 -25.18 -34.10
N VAL A 73 -35.03 -25.41 -34.48
CA VAL A 73 -34.70 -26.16 -35.70
C VAL A 73 -35.15 -27.62 -35.62
N ALA A 74 -34.94 -28.30 -34.49
CA ALA A 74 -35.31 -29.69 -34.30
C ALA A 74 -36.84 -29.91 -34.33
N VAL A 75 -37.61 -29.05 -33.66
CA VAL A 75 -39.08 -29.08 -33.68
C VAL A 75 -39.60 -28.85 -35.09
N TYR A 76 -38.99 -27.91 -35.82
CA TYR A 76 -39.35 -27.65 -37.22
C TYR A 76 -39.09 -28.88 -38.11
N LEU A 77 -37.88 -29.45 -38.05
CA LEU A 77 -37.52 -30.65 -38.82
C LEU A 77 -38.42 -31.84 -38.50
N HIS A 78 -38.81 -32.02 -37.23
CA HIS A 78 -39.73 -33.07 -36.82
C HIS A 78 -41.14 -32.84 -37.36
N HIS A 79 -41.65 -31.60 -37.35
CA HIS A 79 -43.01 -31.30 -37.81
C HIS A 79 -43.16 -31.37 -39.34
N PHE A 80 -42.11 -31.05 -40.10
CA PHE A 80 -42.15 -30.99 -41.56
C PHE A 80 -41.34 -32.09 -42.27
N TYR A 81 -40.97 -33.16 -41.55
CA TYR A 81 -40.09 -34.22 -42.05
C TYR A 81 -40.53 -34.84 -43.39
N ASP A 82 -41.85 -35.02 -43.58
CA ASP A 82 -42.41 -35.67 -44.78
C ASP A 82 -42.66 -34.71 -45.95
N ASN A 83 -42.43 -33.40 -45.79
CA ASN A 83 -42.72 -32.40 -46.82
C ASN A 83 -41.46 -32.03 -47.62
N PRO A 84 -41.52 -31.98 -48.97
CA PRO A 84 -40.41 -31.53 -49.78
C PRO A 84 -40.11 -30.04 -49.54
N ILE A 85 -38.83 -29.67 -49.56
CA ILE A 85 -38.39 -28.29 -49.44
C ILE A 85 -38.97 -27.47 -50.60
N SER A 86 -39.59 -26.33 -50.28
CA SER A 86 -40.17 -25.45 -51.30
C SER A 86 -39.09 -24.82 -52.18
N SER A 87 -39.23 -24.98 -53.50
CA SER A 87 -38.39 -24.32 -54.51
C SER A 87 -38.77 -22.86 -54.78
N ASP A 88 -39.90 -22.41 -54.21
CA ASP A 88 -40.41 -21.05 -54.33
C ASP A 88 -39.76 -20.13 -53.28
N PRO A 89 -38.92 -19.14 -53.69
CA PRO A 89 -38.26 -18.20 -52.79
C PRO A 89 -39.22 -17.35 -51.94
N GLU A 90 -40.44 -17.08 -52.41
CA GLU A 90 -41.39 -16.21 -51.70
C GLU A 90 -41.83 -16.82 -50.36
N LYS A 91 -41.82 -18.14 -50.25
CA LYS A 91 -42.21 -18.86 -49.02
C LYS A 91 -41.13 -18.88 -47.94
N TRP A 92 -39.90 -18.48 -48.26
CA TRP A 92 -38.79 -18.44 -47.30
C TRP A 92 -38.82 -17.21 -46.39
N GLY A 93 -39.47 -16.12 -46.80
CA GLY A 93 -39.65 -14.91 -45.99
C GLY A 93 -40.43 -15.19 -44.69
N PRO A 94 -41.68 -15.69 -44.78
CA PRO A 94 -42.48 -16.04 -43.60
C PRO A 94 -41.83 -17.09 -42.69
N PHE A 95 -41.03 -18.00 -43.26
CA PHE A 95 -40.23 -18.96 -42.49
C PHE A 95 -39.15 -18.26 -41.67
N GLY A 96 -38.40 -17.34 -42.29
CA GLY A 96 -37.42 -16.51 -41.60
C GLY A 96 -38.04 -15.68 -40.49
N ASP A 97 -39.25 -15.13 -40.70
CA ASP A 97 -39.99 -14.36 -39.70
C ASP A 97 -40.41 -15.21 -38.49
N TYR A 98 -40.82 -16.47 -38.72
CA TYR A 98 -41.14 -17.40 -37.63
C TYR A 98 -39.92 -17.75 -36.76
N ILE A 99 -38.81 -18.14 -37.40
CA ILE A 99 -37.56 -18.47 -36.70
C ILE A 99 -37.00 -17.23 -35.99
N GLY A 100 -36.96 -16.10 -36.69
CA GLY A 100 -36.51 -14.82 -36.14
C GLY A 100 -37.41 -14.31 -35.01
N GLY A 101 -38.72 -14.51 -35.10
CA GLY A 101 -39.68 -14.12 -34.06
C GLY A 101 -39.47 -14.84 -32.73
N ILE A 102 -38.97 -16.08 -32.76
CA ILE A 102 -38.65 -16.85 -31.54
C ILE A 102 -37.22 -16.57 -31.06
N LEU A 103 -36.24 -16.56 -31.98
CA LEU A 103 -34.83 -16.41 -31.61
C LEU A 103 -34.43 -14.98 -31.24
N ASN A 104 -35.01 -13.96 -31.87
CA ASN A 104 -34.63 -12.57 -31.61
C ASN A 104 -34.92 -12.13 -30.17
N PRO A 105 -36.10 -12.40 -29.57
CA PRO A 105 -36.34 -12.11 -28.16
C PRO A 105 -35.38 -12.85 -27.23
N THR A 106 -35.08 -14.12 -27.51
CA THR A 106 -34.13 -14.93 -26.73
C THR A 106 -32.72 -14.34 -26.76
N PHE A 107 -32.19 -14.04 -27.95
CA PHE A 107 -30.85 -13.46 -28.07
C PHE A 107 -30.78 -12.04 -27.51
N THR A 108 -31.83 -11.25 -27.67
CA THR A 108 -31.90 -9.90 -27.08
C THR A 108 -31.86 -9.97 -25.56
N PHE A 109 -32.60 -10.90 -24.94
CA PHE A 109 -32.55 -11.09 -23.49
C PHE A 109 -31.16 -11.54 -23.00
N VAL A 110 -30.55 -12.51 -23.70
CA VAL A 110 -29.18 -12.95 -23.38
C VAL A 110 -28.18 -11.81 -23.52
N MET A 111 -28.30 -10.99 -24.57
CA MET A 111 -27.45 -9.82 -24.77
C MET A 111 -27.62 -8.80 -23.63
N LEU A 112 -28.85 -8.47 -23.25
CA LEU A 112 -29.14 -7.57 -22.13
C LEU A 112 -28.55 -8.10 -20.82
N TYR A 113 -28.66 -9.40 -20.57
CA TYR A 113 -28.06 -10.04 -19.39
C TYR A 113 -26.53 -9.94 -19.39
N LEU A 114 -25.88 -10.23 -20.52
CA LEU A 114 -24.41 -10.13 -20.64
C LEU A 114 -23.91 -8.69 -20.46
N VAL A 115 -24.64 -7.71 -21.01
CA VAL A 115 -24.34 -6.29 -20.80
C VAL A 115 -24.48 -5.93 -19.33
N TRP A 116 -25.57 -6.36 -18.67
CA TRP A 116 -25.75 -6.13 -17.25
C TRP A 116 -24.62 -6.72 -16.40
N GLN A 117 -24.23 -7.98 -16.65
CA GLN A 117 -23.08 -8.61 -16.00
C GLN A 117 -21.79 -7.81 -16.20
N THR A 118 -21.55 -7.38 -17.43
CA THR A 118 -20.39 -6.54 -17.79
C THR A 118 -20.40 -5.24 -16.98
N LEU A 119 -21.55 -4.57 -16.86
CA LEU A 119 -21.70 -3.34 -16.08
C LEU A 119 -21.40 -3.56 -14.59
N VAL A 120 -21.86 -4.67 -14.00
CA VAL A 120 -21.58 -4.99 -12.60
C VAL A 120 -20.07 -5.16 -12.39
N VAL A 121 -19.41 -5.97 -13.22
CA VAL A 121 -17.95 -6.19 -13.13
C VAL A 121 -17.18 -4.89 -13.35
N GLN A 122 -17.61 -4.05 -14.29
CA GLN A 122 -16.99 -2.74 -14.51
C GLN A 122 -17.14 -1.81 -13.31
N GLN A 123 -18.33 -1.76 -12.68
CA GLN A 123 -18.55 -0.94 -11.49
C GLN A 123 -17.67 -1.39 -10.32
N GLU A 124 -17.54 -2.70 -10.09
CA GLU A 124 -16.65 -3.24 -9.07
C GLU A 124 -15.18 -2.94 -9.37
N GLY A 125 -14.77 -3.06 -10.64
CA GLY A 125 -13.43 -2.73 -11.10
C GLY A 125 -13.10 -1.25 -10.87
N LEU A 126 -14.01 -0.35 -11.23
CA LEU A 126 -13.87 1.09 -11.00
C LEU A 126 -13.81 1.43 -9.51
N LYS A 127 -14.60 0.76 -8.67
CA LYS A 127 -14.54 0.96 -7.21
C LYS A 127 -13.18 0.56 -6.66
N LYS A 128 -12.67 -0.63 -6.99
CA LYS A 128 -11.34 -1.09 -6.58
C LYS A 128 -10.22 -0.17 -7.10
N GLN A 129 -10.36 0.33 -8.32
CA GLN A 129 -9.40 1.26 -8.91
C GLN A 129 -9.38 2.60 -8.14
N ARG A 130 -10.54 3.15 -7.78
CA ARG A 130 -10.63 4.37 -6.96
C ARG A 130 -10.01 4.17 -5.59
N GLU A 131 -10.33 3.07 -4.91
CA GLU A 131 -9.74 2.74 -3.61
C GLU A 131 -8.21 2.59 -3.68
N ALA A 132 -7.68 1.99 -4.75
CA ALA A 132 -6.24 1.88 -4.98
C ALA A 132 -5.60 3.24 -5.28
N GLN A 133 -6.27 4.10 -6.05
CA GLN A 133 -5.81 5.45 -6.34
C GLN A 133 -5.77 6.32 -5.08
N GLU A 134 -6.81 6.28 -4.24
CA GLU A 134 -6.84 7.02 -2.97
C GLU A 134 -5.70 6.59 -2.03
N ARG A 135 -5.36 5.30 -1.99
CA ARG A 135 -4.19 4.81 -1.23
C ARG A 135 -2.89 5.34 -1.80
N LEU A 136 -2.71 5.26 -3.12
CA LEU A 136 -1.52 5.78 -3.79
C LEU A 136 -1.36 7.30 -3.60
N GLU A 137 -2.45 8.06 -3.66
CA GLU A 137 -2.41 9.51 -3.42
C GLU A 137 -1.95 9.85 -2.00
N LYS A 138 -2.41 9.10 -1.00
CA LYS A 138 -1.93 9.23 0.39
C LYS A 138 -0.45 8.90 0.48
N ASP A 139 -0.02 7.75 -0.02
CA ASP A 139 1.39 7.35 0.01
C ASP A 139 2.30 8.37 -0.67
N LEU A 140 1.86 8.92 -1.81
CA LEU A 140 2.58 9.96 -2.52
C LEU A 140 2.64 11.29 -1.74
N GLN A 141 1.59 11.64 -0.99
CA GLN A 141 1.61 12.81 -0.11
C GLN A 141 2.63 12.62 1.02
N HIS A 142 2.68 11.44 1.63
CA HIS A 142 3.70 11.10 2.61
C HIS A 142 5.10 11.25 2.00
N GLN A 143 5.39 10.57 0.89
CA GLN A 143 6.70 10.65 0.22
C GLN A 143 7.11 12.09 -0.14
N LYS A 144 6.19 12.88 -0.71
CA LYS A 144 6.47 14.30 -1.03
C LYS A 144 6.79 15.13 0.20
N PHE A 145 6.16 14.83 1.34
CA PHE A 145 6.49 15.48 2.60
C PHE A 145 7.90 15.09 3.05
N GLU A 146 8.22 13.80 3.08
CA GLU A 146 9.53 13.29 3.49
C GLU A 146 10.66 13.86 2.61
N ASP A 147 10.50 13.83 1.29
CA ASP A 147 11.48 14.37 0.34
C ASP A 147 11.74 15.85 0.59
N ARG A 148 10.69 16.65 0.80
CA ARG A 148 10.81 18.08 1.10
C ARG A 148 11.48 18.31 2.45
N PHE A 149 11.10 17.53 3.46
CA PHE A 149 11.69 17.60 4.80
C PHE A 149 13.19 17.32 4.75
N PHE A 150 13.59 16.19 4.17
CA PHE A 150 14.99 15.81 4.05
C PHE A 150 15.77 16.77 3.15
N LYS A 151 15.14 17.34 2.11
CA LYS A 151 15.76 18.38 1.30
C LYS A 151 16.01 19.66 2.10
N LEU A 152 15.06 20.10 2.94
CA LEU A 152 15.26 21.23 3.83
C LEU A 152 16.39 20.94 4.84
N LEU A 153 16.43 19.75 5.43
CA LEU A 153 17.53 19.34 6.32
C LEU A 153 18.89 19.31 5.62
N GLU A 154 18.94 18.84 4.38
CA GLU A 154 20.17 18.86 3.58
C GLU A 154 20.66 20.28 3.34
N LEU A 155 19.75 21.20 2.95
CA LEU A 155 20.07 22.62 2.75
C LEU A 155 20.53 23.28 4.05
N TYR A 156 19.90 22.93 5.18
CA TYR A 156 20.30 23.38 6.51
C TYR A 156 21.75 22.95 6.84
N ARG A 157 22.05 21.67 6.67
CA ARG A 157 23.40 21.12 6.90
C ARG A 157 24.43 21.77 5.98
N GLN A 158 24.12 21.86 4.69
CA GLN A 158 25.03 22.45 3.70
C GLN A 158 25.35 23.92 4.01
N LYS A 159 24.34 24.71 4.40
CA LYS A 159 24.53 26.15 4.64
C LYS A 159 25.32 26.42 5.93
N PHE A 160 25.06 25.69 7.00
CA PHE A 160 25.51 26.08 8.34
C PHE A 160 26.55 25.15 8.97
N ILE A 161 26.46 23.85 8.70
CA ILE A 161 27.38 22.84 9.23
C ILE A 161 28.62 22.79 8.33
N ASP A 162 28.45 22.59 7.02
CA ASP A 162 29.58 22.55 6.08
C ASP A 162 30.24 23.92 5.91
N GLY A 163 29.46 25.00 6.05
CA GLY A 163 29.96 26.38 6.13
C GLY A 163 30.83 26.67 7.36
N ASN A 164 30.93 25.72 8.30
CA ASN A 164 31.75 25.76 9.52
C ASN A 164 31.45 26.96 10.43
N GLN A 165 30.30 27.63 10.26
CA GLN A 165 29.97 28.85 11.03
C GLN A 165 29.53 28.50 12.45
N ILE A 166 28.61 27.54 12.59
CA ILE A 166 28.14 27.06 13.89
C ILE A 166 29.25 26.30 14.63
N THR A 167 30.02 25.48 13.92
CA THR A 167 31.18 24.78 14.47
C THR A 167 32.23 25.72 15.05
N LYS A 168 32.47 26.89 14.41
CA LYS A 168 33.36 27.92 14.98
C LYS A 168 32.79 28.51 16.26
N ILE A 169 31.48 28.78 16.31
CA ILE A 169 30.81 29.28 17.52
C ILE A 169 30.93 28.25 18.64
N HIS A 170 30.68 26.96 18.34
CA HIS A 170 30.84 25.87 19.29
C HIS A 170 32.28 25.77 19.79
N GLY A 171 33.27 25.83 18.90
CA GLY A 171 34.68 25.79 19.28
C GLY A 171 35.07 26.95 20.21
N GLN A 172 34.57 28.16 19.94
CA GLN A 172 34.78 29.33 20.79
C GLN A 172 34.14 29.15 22.18
N LEU A 173 32.88 28.71 22.21
CA LEU A 173 32.15 28.48 23.46
C LEU A 173 32.82 27.38 24.30
N ASN A 174 33.20 26.26 23.68
CA ASN A 174 33.84 25.16 24.38
C ASN A 174 35.23 25.54 24.91
N THR A 175 36.00 26.33 24.16
CA THR A 175 37.31 26.82 24.63
C THR A 175 37.15 27.68 25.88
N GLU A 176 36.16 28.56 25.91
CA GLU A 176 35.87 29.41 27.08
C GLU A 176 35.28 28.62 28.25
N TYR A 177 34.45 27.62 27.99
CA TYR A 177 33.97 26.68 29.00
C TYR A 177 35.14 25.94 29.68
N LEU A 178 36.08 25.43 28.89
CA LEU A 178 37.27 24.76 29.42
C LEU A 178 38.17 25.71 30.22
N GLN A 179 38.20 27.00 29.86
CA GLN A 179 38.97 28.02 30.59
C GLN A 179 38.27 28.49 31.87
N SER A 180 36.94 28.47 31.94
CA SER A 180 36.18 28.90 33.12
C SER A 180 36.05 27.79 34.18
N LYS A 181 36.29 26.53 33.82
CA LYS A 181 36.15 25.38 34.72
C LYS A 181 37.28 25.31 35.75
N GLN A 182 36.97 25.62 37.02
CA GLN A 182 37.91 25.40 38.13
C GLN A 182 37.90 23.92 38.58
N PRO A 183 39.03 23.36 39.06
CA PRO A 183 39.07 21.98 39.56
C PRO A 183 38.16 21.81 40.77
N GLY A 184 37.11 20.99 40.65
CA GLY A 184 36.20 20.63 41.75
C GLY A 184 34.85 21.35 41.78
N GLU A 185 34.57 22.24 40.82
CA GLU A 185 33.28 22.94 40.73
C GLU A 185 32.21 22.08 40.02
N THR A 186 31.09 21.80 40.70
CA THR A 186 29.89 21.16 40.12
C THR A 186 29.00 22.18 39.43
N VAL A 187 29.54 22.92 38.46
CA VAL A 187 28.71 23.75 37.58
C VAL A 187 28.24 22.87 36.42
N THR A 188 26.92 22.78 36.22
CA THR A 188 26.37 22.11 35.05
C THR A 188 26.86 22.81 33.78
N GLU A 189 27.32 22.03 32.79
CA GLU A 189 27.88 22.54 31.53
C GLU A 189 26.96 23.58 30.86
N LEU A 190 25.66 23.35 30.97
CA LEU A 190 24.60 24.22 30.48
C LEU A 190 24.58 25.62 31.14
N ASN A 191 24.70 25.69 32.47
CA ASN A 191 24.76 26.97 33.19
C ASN A 191 26.02 27.75 32.81
N CYS A 192 27.14 27.06 32.60
CA CYS A 192 28.36 27.71 32.17
C CYS A 192 28.22 28.30 30.75
N TYR A 193 27.70 27.53 29.79
CA TYR A 193 27.44 28.04 28.44
C TYR A 193 26.48 29.23 28.45
N LYS A 194 25.41 29.19 29.26
CA LYS A 194 24.48 30.32 29.41
C LYS A 194 25.21 31.60 29.83
N THR A 195 26.00 31.56 30.91
CA THR A 195 26.74 32.73 31.40
C THR A 195 27.78 33.25 30.40
N ILE A 196 28.42 32.37 29.64
CA ILE A 196 29.38 32.73 28.59
C ILE A 196 28.66 33.46 27.45
N ILE A 197 27.55 32.90 26.96
CA ILE A 197 26.75 33.49 25.88
C ILE A 197 26.20 34.85 26.31
N GLU A 198 25.58 34.97 27.49
CA GLU A 198 25.05 36.23 28.01
C GLU A 198 26.13 37.32 28.09
N ARG A 199 27.33 36.97 28.54
CA ARG A 199 28.47 37.91 28.63
C ARG A 199 28.91 38.40 27.25
N LYS A 200 29.09 37.49 26.29
CA LYS A 200 29.47 37.85 24.91
C LYS A 200 28.42 38.72 24.23
N CYS A 201 27.15 38.46 24.49
CA CYS A 201 26.05 39.21 23.90
C CYS A 201 25.89 40.62 24.46
N ARG A 202 26.24 40.84 25.73
CA ARG A 202 26.27 42.16 26.38
C ARG A 202 27.56 42.95 26.09
N SER A 203 28.62 42.29 25.64
CA SER A 203 29.86 42.94 25.22
C SER A 203 29.60 43.87 24.03
N SER A 204 29.90 45.16 24.20
CA SER A 204 29.76 46.18 23.15
C SER A 204 30.76 46.00 22.00
N ASN A 205 31.76 45.12 22.15
CA ASN A 205 32.81 44.89 21.15
C ASN A 205 32.34 44.00 19.98
N GLY A 206 31.09 43.55 19.95
CA GLY A 206 30.51 42.90 18.76
C GLY A 206 30.99 41.47 18.48
N GLU A 207 31.56 40.78 19.46
CA GLU A 207 32.15 39.44 19.27
C GLU A 207 31.12 38.31 19.04
N PHE A 208 29.86 38.47 19.45
CA PHE A 208 28.88 37.42 19.29
C PHE A 208 28.17 37.48 17.93
N PRO A 209 28.20 36.42 17.11
CA PRO A 209 27.70 36.44 15.73
C PRO A 209 26.17 36.32 15.68
N ARG A 210 25.46 37.33 16.20
CA ARG A 210 23.99 37.42 16.18
C ARG A 210 23.37 37.20 14.79
N PRO A 211 23.87 37.81 13.70
CA PRO A 211 23.30 37.59 12.37
C PRO A 211 23.34 36.11 11.92
N VAL A 212 24.42 35.40 12.27
CA VAL A 212 24.57 33.98 11.94
C VAL A 212 23.55 33.13 12.69
N LEU A 213 23.27 33.45 13.95
CA LEU A 213 22.26 32.73 14.74
C LEU A 213 20.84 33.02 14.28
N ILE A 214 20.54 34.27 13.88
CA ILE A 214 19.26 34.64 13.28
C ILE A 214 19.04 33.83 12.00
N ASP A 215 20.05 33.75 11.12
CA ASP A 215 19.96 32.95 9.91
C ASP A 215 19.81 31.44 10.21
N TYR A 216 20.55 30.93 11.20
CA TYR A 216 20.54 29.53 11.59
C TYR A 216 19.19 29.09 12.13
N PHE A 217 18.69 29.79 13.14
CA PHE A 217 17.44 29.47 13.78
C PHE A 217 16.22 29.94 12.98
N GLY A 218 16.36 30.95 12.14
CA GLY A 218 15.37 31.28 11.11
C GLY A 218 15.18 30.14 10.11
N PHE A 219 16.26 29.43 9.74
CA PHE A 219 16.10 28.22 8.93
C PHE A 219 15.43 27.08 9.71
N LEU A 220 15.81 26.88 10.98
CA LEU A 220 15.12 25.93 11.85
C LEU A 220 13.62 26.25 11.97
N PHE A 221 13.26 27.52 12.10
CA PHE A 221 11.87 27.98 12.10
C PHE A 221 11.13 27.57 10.82
N ILE A 222 11.75 27.72 9.65
CA ILE A 222 11.16 27.28 8.38
C ILE A 222 10.88 25.77 8.41
N ILE A 223 11.80 24.96 8.94
CA ILE A 223 11.60 23.51 9.06
C ILE A 223 10.46 23.19 10.03
N LEU A 224 10.45 23.82 11.22
CA LEU A 224 9.39 23.61 12.21
C LEU A 224 8.01 24.04 11.68
N ARG A 225 7.95 25.15 10.94
CA ARG A 225 6.72 25.64 10.33
C ARG A 225 6.23 24.73 9.20
N PHE A 226 7.16 24.18 8.41
CA PHE A 226 6.86 23.15 7.41
C PHE A 226 6.32 21.88 8.08
N LEU A 227 6.95 21.42 9.14
CA LEU A 227 6.50 20.27 9.93
C LEU A 227 5.09 20.47 10.49
N GLU A 228 4.78 21.66 11.03
CA GLU A 228 3.45 21.94 11.56
C GLU A 228 2.37 21.96 10.49
N LYS A 229 2.63 22.60 9.35
CA LYS A 229 1.63 22.90 8.32
C LYS A 229 1.50 21.82 7.24
N SER A 230 2.54 21.02 7.02
CA SER A 230 2.61 20.09 5.87
C SER A 230 2.72 18.61 6.26
N SER A 231 2.80 18.28 7.54
CA SER A 231 2.76 16.87 7.98
C SER A 231 1.39 16.25 7.65
N PRO A 232 1.35 15.03 7.08
CA PRO A 232 0.11 14.37 6.69
C PRO A 232 -0.78 14.01 7.88
N ASP A 233 -0.17 13.63 9.01
CA ASP A 233 -0.86 13.22 10.22
C ASP A 233 -0.04 13.58 11.48
N ALA A 234 -0.61 13.31 12.66
CA ALA A 234 -0.02 13.64 13.96
C ALA A 234 1.09 12.68 14.41
N GLU A 235 1.06 11.42 13.97
CA GLU A 235 2.08 10.41 14.26
C GLU A 235 3.36 10.75 13.49
N THR A 236 3.24 10.92 12.17
CA THR A 236 4.35 11.40 11.31
C THR A 236 4.92 12.72 11.85
N LYS A 237 4.06 13.64 12.29
CA LYS A 237 4.50 14.92 12.84
C LYS A 237 5.40 14.76 14.07
N GLU A 238 5.05 13.86 14.99
CA GLU A 238 5.83 13.61 16.20
C GLU A 238 7.14 12.87 15.87
N ASP A 239 7.11 11.86 14.97
CA ASP A 239 8.30 11.13 14.56
C ASP A 239 9.37 12.06 13.98
N TYR A 240 8.96 12.97 13.09
CA TYR A 240 9.86 13.94 12.47
C TYR A 240 10.28 15.05 13.43
N ALA A 241 9.45 15.45 14.39
CA ALA A 241 9.83 16.35 15.48
C ALA A 241 10.92 15.73 16.38
N ASP A 242 10.76 14.44 16.71
CA ASP A 242 11.72 13.67 17.50
C ASP A 242 13.07 13.56 16.80
N LEU A 243 13.08 13.35 15.47
CA LEU A 243 14.30 13.39 14.67
C LEU A 243 15.01 14.76 14.79
N LEU A 244 14.30 15.87 14.57
CA LEU A 244 14.87 17.22 14.72
C LEU A 244 15.44 17.44 16.13
N ARG A 245 14.71 17.03 17.16
CA ARG A 245 15.11 17.21 18.55
C ARG A 245 16.39 16.43 18.91
N ARG A 246 16.60 15.28 18.27
CA ARG A 246 17.81 14.45 18.41
C ARG A 246 18.99 15.00 17.61
N LEU A 247 18.73 15.67 16.48
CA LEU A 247 19.78 16.28 15.67
C LEU A 247 20.42 17.50 16.34
N LEU A 248 19.67 18.22 17.19
CA LEU A 248 20.19 19.36 17.94
C LEU A 248 21.05 18.90 19.14
N SER A 249 22.32 19.30 19.12
CA SER A 249 23.26 19.17 20.23
C SER A 249 22.84 20.00 21.46
N MET A 250 23.49 19.77 22.60
CA MET A 250 23.17 20.50 23.84
C MET A 250 23.57 21.98 23.74
N GLU A 251 24.66 22.26 23.05
CA GLU A 251 25.15 23.60 22.75
C GLU A 251 24.16 24.36 21.87
N GLU A 252 23.62 23.70 20.83
CA GLU A 252 22.60 24.28 19.95
C GLU A 252 21.28 24.53 20.67
N LYS A 253 20.87 23.64 21.57
CA LYS A 253 19.70 23.85 22.43
C LYS A 253 19.88 25.06 23.34
N THR A 254 21.09 25.27 23.85
CA THR A 254 21.45 26.45 24.67
C THR A 254 21.41 27.73 23.85
N LEU A 255 22.00 27.71 22.65
CA LEU A 255 21.97 28.83 21.70
C LEU A 255 20.53 29.15 21.26
N LEU A 256 19.71 28.12 21.05
CA LEU A 256 18.30 28.25 20.69
C LEU A 256 17.51 28.92 21.81
N HIS A 257 17.73 28.50 23.06
CA HIS A 257 17.10 29.11 24.22
C HIS A 257 17.44 30.60 24.32
N TYR A 258 18.73 30.95 24.21
CA TYR A 258 19.17 32.34 24.17
C TYR A 258 18.52 33.12 23.01
N HIS A 259 18.50 32.53 21.82
CA HIS A 259 17.89 33.16 20.64
C HIS A 259 16.39 33.42 20.87
N CYS A 260 15.68 32.44 21.43
CA CYS A 260 14.28 32.59 21.82
C CYS A 260 14.11 33.73 22.83
N GLU A 261 14.90 33.83 23.91
CA GLU A 261 14.80 34.91 24.91
C GLU A 261 15.10 36.30 24.34
N TYR A 262 16.05 36.43 23.41
CA TYR A 262 16.46 37.73 22.87
C TYR A 262 15.65 38.22 21.67
N LEU A 263 14.93 37.35 20.97
CA LEU A 263 14.02 37.74 19.89
C LEU A 263 12.89 38.69 20.36
N THR A 264 12.64 38.83 21.66
CA THR A 264 11.59 39.72 22.20
C THR A 264 11.87 41.21 22.05
N GLU A 265 13.09 41.63 21.74
CA GLU A 265 13.45 43.06 21.87
C GLU A 265 13.36 43.87 20.56
N LYS A 266 13.38 43.27 19.36
CA LYS A 266 13.54 44.06 18.11
C LYS A 266 12.88 43.56 16.80
N GLU A 267 12.25 42.40 16.73
CA GLU A 267 11.59 41.90 15.50
C GLU A 267 10.09 41.69 15.68
N GLN A 268 9.35 41.57 14.57
CA GLN A 268 7.88 41.46 14.52
C GLN A 268 7.36 40.47 15.58
N GLU A 269 6.71 41.01 16.62
CA GLU A 269 6.31 40.28 17.83
C GLU A 269 5.53 39.00 17.54
N ALA A 270 4.77 38.97 16.44
CA ALA A 270 4.00 37.80 15.99
C ALA A 270 4.86 36.63 15.47
N GLU A 271 5.89 36.90 14.66
CA GLU A 271 6.73 35.83 14.08
C GLU A 271 7.69 35.25 15.14
N ALA A 272 8.23 36.11 16.00
CA ALA A 272 9.00 35.69 17.17
C ALA A 272 8.16 34.83 18.13
N LYS A 273 6.88 35.16 18.32
CA LYS A 273 5.95 34.35 19.10
C LYS A 273 5.64 33.01 18.44
N GLU A 274 5.32 32.99 17.14
CA GLU A 274 5.09 31.73 16.40
C GLU A 274 6.31 30.80 16.50
N PHE A 275 7.52 31.34 16.34
CA PHE A 275 8.73 30.56 16.47
C PHE A 275 8.88 29.93 17.87
N ARG A 276 8.69 30.72 18.94
CA ARG A 276 8.74 30.21 20.31
C ARG A 276 7.71 29.10 20.54
N ASP A 277 6.47 29.31 20.12
CA ASP A 277 5.39 28.34 20.27
C ASP A 277 5.74 27.02 19.57
N LEU A 278 6.31 27.08 18.36
CA LEU A 278 6.77 25.89 17.63
C LEU A 278 7.96 25.19 18.31
N VAL A 279 8.93 25.96 18.80
CA VAL A 279 10.10 25.42 19.52
C VAL A 279 9.64 24.74 20.82
N GLU A 280 8.74 25.34 21.58
CA GLU A 280 8.15 24.76 22.79
C GLU A 280 7.39 23.47 22.48
N LYS A 281 6.56 23.52 21.44
CA LYS A 281 5.75 22.38 21.00
C LYS A 281 6.61 21.20 20.57
N PHE A 282 7.59 21.44 19.69
CA PHE A 282 8.30 20.36 19.00
C PHE A 282 9.66 20.02 19.58
N LEU A 283 10.39 20.99 20.13
CA LEU A 283 11.77 20.76 20.55
C LEU A 283 11.89 20.69 22.08
N LEU A 284 10.99 21.34 22.82
CA LEU A 284 11.14 21.59 24.25
C LEU A 284 9.89 21.24 25.06
N ARG A 285 9.29 20.06 24.83
CA ARG A 285 8.07 19.57 25.54
C ARG A 285 8.18 19.89 27.05
N LYS A 286 7.51 20.99 27.44
CA LYS A 286 7.65 21.79 28.68
C LYS A 286 9.01 22.45 28.93
N LEU A 287 9.09 23.75 28.62
CA LEU A 287 10.13 24.65 29.11
C LEU A 287 10.15 24.80 30.66
N GLY A 288 9.14 24.28 31.36
CA GLY A 288 9.07 24.25 32.82
C GLY A 288 10.05 23.28 33.50
N ASP A 289 10.50 22.22 32.82
CA ASP A 289 11.43 21.23 33.41
C ASP A 289 12.91 21.65 33.27
N TRP A 290 13.21 22.68 32.47
CA TRP A 290 14.56 23.22 32.37
C TRP A 290 14.99 23.95 33.64
N HIS A 291 14.09 24.65 34.34
CA HIS A 291 14.43 25.23 35.65
C HIS A 291 14.74 24.16 36.71
N GLN A 292 14.25 22.92 36.55
CA GLN A 292 14.59 21.81 37.44
C GLN A 292 15.88 21.06 37.05
N THR A 293 16.30 21.14 35.79
CA THR A 293 17.60 20.61 35.32
C THR A 293 18.74 21.63 35.37
N LEU A 294 18.40 22.92 35.47
CA LEU A 294 19.32 24.06 35.63
C LEU A 294 19.52 24.49 37.10
N GLY A 295 18.66 24.04 38.01
CA GLY A 295 18.69 24.33 39.45
C GLY A 295 19.59 23.37 40.23
#